data_AF-Q47H93-F1
#
_entry.id   AF-Q47H93-F1
#
_cell.length_a   1.000
_cell.length_b   1.000
_cell.length_c   1.000
_cell.angle_alpha   90.00
_cell.angle_beta   90.00
_cell.angle_gamma   90.00
#
_symmetry.space_group_name_H-M   'P 1'
#
loop_
_entity.id
_entity.type
_entity.pdbx_description
1 polymer ?
#
loop_
_entity_poly.entity_id
_entity_poly.type
_entity_poly.pdbx_seq_one_letter_code
_entity_poly.pdbx_strand_id
1 'polypeptide(L)'
;MSFLFLPQSPTKKFSTKQLGGLLTRSAGRIYLCTASTPWPTTQLSQEFSQILQWVAGGVERELIVLVGIFDQPGSIAVATQLQGVLANLYVNAMAPLVGKMAVLKPNVRFYAAEKWHAKAIAITGYGERFEKMEAAIFGSTNFSDSARHGSNYELDVYVDNQTDQDALILSNFSKAIHPLYREAMKKSKIKDFHKNIYVQISQLIQNIPAGLPTKAIPLPLKSTA
;
A
#
# COMPACT_ATOMS: atom_id res chain seq x y z
N MET A 1 16.11 -21.42 -3.02
CA MET A 1 15.51 -21.02 -4.32
C MET A 1 15.21 -19.54 -4.17
N SER A 2 15.88 -18.68 -4.94
CA SER A 2 16.08 -17.30 -4.50
C SER A 2 14.93 -16.33 -4.79
N PHE A 3 14.12 -16.68 -5.79
CA PHE A 3 12.96 -15.89 -6.16
C PHE A 3 11.96 -16.71 -6.97
N LEU A 4 10.70 -16.30 -6.94
CA LEU A 4 9.59 -16.91 -7.68
C LEU A 4 9.06 -15.91 -8.71
N PHE A 5 8.92 -16.34 -9.96
CA PHE A 5 8.18 -15.56 -10.96
C PHE A 5 6.69 -15.68 -10.70
N LEU A 6 6.00 -14.55 -10.71
CA LEU A 6 4.58 -14.43 -10.46
C LEU A 6 3.92 -13.81 -11.69
N PRO A 7 3.62 -14.62 -12.72
CA PRO A 7 2.90 -14.13 -13.90
C PRO A 7 1.46 -13.80 -13.52
N GLN A 8 1.00 -12.58 -13.83
CA GLN A 8 -0.40 -12.20 -13.74
C GLN A 8 -1.01 -12.22 -15.14
N SER A 9 -2.26 -12.68 -15.22
CA SER A 9 -3.07 -12.65 -16.43
C SER A 9 -4.56 -12.66 -16.05
N PRO A 10 -5.51 -12.56 -17.01
CA PRO A 10 -6.94 -12.65 -16.69
C PRO A 10 -7.31 -13.89 -15.86
N THR A 11 -6.66 -15.03 -16.13
CA THR A 11 -6.97 -16.33 -15.50
C THR A 11 -5.97 -16.75 -14.42
N LYS A 12 -4.90 -15.98 -14.18
CA LYS A 12 -3.82 -16.31 -13.24
C LYS A 12 -3.54 -15.13 -12.32
N LYS A 13 -3.69 -15.35 -11.01
CA LYS A 13 -3.60 -14.31 -9.97
C LYS A 13 -2.49 -14.60 -8.95
N PHE A 14 -1.29 -14.93 -9.42
CA PHE A 14 -0.16 -15.38 -8.60
C PHE A 14 0.32 -14.32 -7.60
N SER A 15 0.43 -13.05 -8.00
CA SER A 15 0.87 -11.98 -7.09
C SER A 15 -0.18 -11.65 -6.01
N THR A 16 -1.46 -11.89 -6.26
CA THR A 16 -2.52 -11.81 -5.23
C THR A 16 -2.41 -12.96 -4.24
N LYS A 17 -2.18 -14.17 -4.74
CA LYS A 17 -1.94 -15.33 -3.87
C LYS A 17 -0.71 -15.13 -2.98
N GLN A 18 0.39 -14.64 -3.55
CA GLN A 18 1.62 -14.42 -2.79
C GLN A 18 1.49 -13.29 -1.76
N LEU A 19 0.73 -12.24 -2.07
CA LEU A 19 0.36 -11.22 -1.09
C LEU A 19 -0.34 -11.84 0.12
N GLY A 20 -1.29 -12.77 -0.08
CA GLY A 20 -1.91 -13.51 1.01
C GLY A 20 -0.91 -14.25 1.90
N GLY A 21 0.16 -14.79 1.31
CA GLY A 21 1.28 -15.38 2.05
C GLY A 21 2.03 -14.37 2.92
N LEU A 22 2.33 -13.18 2.38
CA LEU A 22 2.96 -12.08 3.15
C LEU A 22 2.08 -11.65 4.35
N LEU A 23 0.76 -11.62 4.16
CA LEU A 23 -0.20 -11.26 5.21
C LEU A 23 -0.34 -12.32 6.32
N THR A 24 0.40 -13.44 6.25
CA THR A 24 0.48 -14.40 7.36
C THR A 24 1.53 -14.02 8.41
N ARG A 25 2.42 -13.07 8.11
CA ARG A 25 3.48 -12.61 9.03
C ARG A 25 2.84 -11.95 10.27
N SER A 26 3.40 -12.22 11.45
CA SER A 26 2.78 -11.82 12.72
C SER A 26 2.96 -10.32 13.04
N ALA A 27 3.98 -9.68 12.49
CA ALA A 27 4.31 -8.27 12.68
C ALA A 27 5.01 -7.71 11.43
N GLY A 28 5.22 -6.39 11.39
CA GLY A 28 6.06 -5.77 10.38
C GLY A 28 5.45 -4.53 9.75
N ARG A 29 6.16 -3.98 8.76
CA ARG A 29 5.65 -2.86 7.96
C ARG A 29 5.56 -3.27 6.50
N ILE A 30 4.37 -3.15 5.94
CA ILE A 30 4.14 -3.33 4.51
C ILE A 30 4.32 -1.99 3.81
N TYR A 31 5.12 -1.98 2.76
CA TYR A 31 5.26 -0.87 1.84
C TYR A 31 4.56 -1.26 0.54
N LEU A 32 3.45 -0.57 0.26
CA LEU A 32 2.70 -0.70 -0.98
C LEU A 32 3.10 0.43 -1.91
N CYS A 33 3.87 0.09 -2.93
CA CYS A 33 4.41 1.02 -3.92
C CYS A 33 3.68 0.82 -5.25
N THR A 34 3.03 1.87 -5.75
CA THR A 34 2.34 1.83 -7.04
C THR A 34 2.58 3.08 -7.85
N ALA A 35 2.74 2.93 -9.16
CA ALA A 35 2.90 4.05 -10.08
C ALA A 35 1.56 4.64 -10.48
N SER A 36 0.57 3.78 -10.73
CA SER A 36 -0.75 4.17 -11.19
C SER A 36 -1.73 4.37 -10.03
N THR A 37 -2.72 5.24 -10.28
CA THR A 37 -3.82 5.55 -9.38
C THR A 37 -4.66 4.29 -9.09
N PRO A 38 -4.80 3.87 -7.82
CA PRO A 38 -5.52 2.66 -7.45
C PRO A 38 -7.02 2.92 -7.40
N TRP A 39 -7.66 3.06 -8.57
CA TRP A 39 -9.10 3.32 -8.66
C TRP A 39 -9.92 2.24 -7.93
N PRO A 40 -10.82 2.62 -7.01
CA PRO A 40 -11.57 1.67 -6.21
C PRO A 40 -12.57 0.88 -7.05
N THR A 41 -12.30 -0.41 -7.23
CA THR A 41 -13.25 -1.41 -7.71
C THR A 41 -13.62 -2.36 -6.57
N THR A 42 -14.64 -3.20 -6.74
CA THR A 42 -15.00 -4.21 -5.73
C THR A 42 -13.83 -5.15 -5.43
N GLN A 43 -13.13 -5.64 -6.46
CA GLN A 43 -12.03 -6.60 -6.30
C GLN A 43 -10.80 -5.96 -5.67
N LEU A 44 -10.39 -4.77 -6.14
CA LEU A 44 -9.25 -4.05 -5.55
C LEU A 44 -9.53 -3.64 -4.10
N SER A 45 -10.76 -3.23 -3.78
CA SER A 45 -11.17 -2.90 -2.41
C SER A 45 -11.17 -4.12 -1.51
N GLN A 46 -11.56 -5.30 -2.01
CA GLN A 46 -11.46 -6.57 -1.27
C GLN A 46 -10.01 -6.96 -0.99
N GLU A 47 -9.11 -6.84 -1.97
CA GLU A 47 -7.69 -7.12 -1.76
C GLU A 47 -7.07 -6.13 -0.76
N PHE A 48 -7.39 -4.83 -0.88
CA PHE A 48 -6.96 -3.82 0.09
C PHE A 48 -7.55 -4.06 1.49
N SER A 49 -8.78 -4.59 1.58
CA SER A 49 -9.42 -4.98 2.85
C SER A 49 -8.62 -6.03 3.60
N GLN A 50 -8.05 -7.02 2.89
CA GLN A 50 -7.19 -8.04 3.51
C GLN A 50 -5.93 -7.42 4.13
N ILE A 51 -5.32 -6.45 3.44
CA ILE A 51 -4.18 -5.70 3.97
C ILE A 51 -4.61 -4.91 5.22
N LEU A 52 -5.73 -4.17 5.15
CA LEU A 52 -6.22 -3.39 6.31
C LEU A 52 -6.58 -4.27 7.51
N GLN A 53 -7.16 -5.45 7.26
CA GLN A 53 -7.42 -6.44 8.31
C GLN A 53 -6.12 -6.92 8.96
N TRP A 54 -5.08 -7.18 8.17
CA TRP A 54 -3.78 -7.54 8.70
C TRP A 54 -3.20 -6.42 9.56
N VAL A 55 -3.19 -5.18 9.06
CA VAL A 55 -2.67 -4.00 9.76
C VAL A 55 -3.41 -3.77 11.08
N ALA A 56 -4.73 -3.92 11.08
CA ALA A 56 -5.53 -3.74 12.29
C ALA A 56 -5.39 -4.89 13.30
N GLY A 57 -4.73 -5.99 12.93
CA GLY A 57 -4.52 -7.15 13.78
C GLY A 57 -3.41 -7.01 14.83
N GLY A 58 -2.67 -5.90 14.88
CA GLY A 58 -1.66 -5.67 15.92
C GLY A 58 -1.02 -4.29 15.85
N VAL A 59 -0.56 -3.76 17.00
CA VAL A 59 0.10 -2.44 17.10
C VAL A 59 1.44 -2.37 16.37
N GLU A 60 2.02 -3.54 16.09
CA GLU A 60 3.32 -3.75 15.44
C GLU A 60 3.23 -3.87 13.93
N ARG A 61 2.02 -3.64 13.41
CA ARG A 61 1.71 -3.76 12.00
C ARG A 61 1.39 -2.38 11.43
N GLU A 62 2.01 -2.08 10.30
CA GLU A 62 1.86 -0.79 9.66
C GLU A 62 1.81 -0.96 8.14
N LEU A 63 0.97 -0.16 7.49
CA LEU A 63 0.95 -0.04 6.04
C LEU A 63 1.43 1.35 5.65
N ILE A 64 2.43 1.38 4.77
CA ILE A 64 2.88 2.59 4.09
C ILE A 64 2.47 2.48 2.63
N VAL A 65 1.57 3.35 2.20
CA VAL A 65 1.14 3.47 0.81
C VAL A 65 1.93 4.59 0.14
N LEU A 66 2.69 4.24 -0.89
CA LEU A 66 3.45 5.16 -1.74
C LEU A 66 2.88 5.15 -3.16
N VAL A 67 2.39 6.31 -3.60
CA VAL A 67 1.80 6.48 -4.92
C VAL A 67 2.62 7.42 -5.79
N GLY A 68 2.72 7.09 -7.07
CA GLY A 68 3.31 7.98 -8.06
C GLY A 68 2.36 9.05 -8.57
N ILE A 69 2.92 10.23 -8.82
CA ILE A 69 2.27 11.35 -9.50
C ILE A 69 3.08 11.64 -10.74
N PHE A 70 2.51 11.33 -11.91
CA PHE A 70 3.14 11.67 -13.18
C PHE A 70 2.85 13.14 -13.49
N ASP A 71 3.92 13.90 -13.75
CA ASP A 71 3.83 15.31 -14.13
C ASP A 71 3.02 15.45 -15.42
N GLN A 72 1.75 15.81 -15.29
CA GLN A 72 0.99 16.49 -16.34
C GLN A 72 0.74 17.94 -15.90
N PRO A 73 0.57 18.88 -16.83
CA PRO A 73 0.11 20.23 -16.50
C PRO A 73 -1.15 20.14 -15.61
N GLY A 74 -1.09 20.70 -14.40
CA GLY A 74 -2.17 20.56 -13.39
C GLY A 74 -1.87 19.61 -12.22
N SER A 75 -0.61 19.44 -11.82
CA SER A 75 -0.17 18.52 -10.75
C SER A 75 -0.95 18.60 -9.43
N ILE A 76 -1.49 19.78 -9.07
CA ILE A 76 -2.35 19.94 -7.88
C ILE A 76 -3.70 19.24 -8.05
N ALA A 77 -4.36 19.39 -9.21
CA ALA A 77 -5.64 18.75 -9.47
C ALA A 77 -5.51 17.23 -9.51
N VAL A 78 -4.44 16.72 -10.13
CA VAL A 78 -4.10 15.28 -10.15
C VAL A 78 -3.85 14.77 -8.74
N ALA A 79 -3.13 15.53 -7.91
CA ALA A 79 -2.89 15.17 -6.52
C ALA A 79 -4.17 15.15 -5.68
N THR A 80 -5.05 16.15 -5.83
CA THR A 80 -6.35 16.19 -5.13
C THR A 80 -7.25 15.02 -5.55
N GLN A 81 -7.31 14.72 -6.84
CA GLN A 81 -8.03 13.55 -7.36
C GLN A 81 -7.48 12.26 -6.75
N LEU A 82 -6.16 12.10 -6.70
CA LEU A 82 -5.50 10.94 -6.12
C LEU A 82 -5.80 10.80 -4.60
N GLN A 83 -5.86 11.91 -3.86
CA GLN A 83 -6.26 11.89 -2.45
C GLN A 83 -7.68 11.31 -2.28
N GLY A 84 -8.63 11.77 -3.11
CA GLY A 84 -10.01 11.26 -3.09
C GLY A 84 -10.13 9.81 -3.51
N VAL A 85 -9.34 9.37 -4.50
CA VAL A 85 -9.29 7.97 -4.91
C VAL A 85 -8.80 7.08 -3.76
N LEU A 86 -7.70 7.47 -3.10
CA LEU A 86 -7.15 6.72 -1.97
C LEU A 86 -8.10 6.69 -0.77
N ALA A 87 -8.76 7.82 -0.47
CA ALA A 87 -9.76 7.89 0.58
C ALA A 87 -10.95 6.95 0.30
N ASN A 88 -11.47 6.94 -0.93
CA ASN A 88 -12.55 6.03 -1.33
C ASN A 88 -12.12 4.56 -1.29
N LEU A 89 -10.92 4.22 -1.78
CA LEU A 89 -10.38 2.86 -1.69
C LEU A 89 -10.31 2.39 -0.24
N TYR A 90 -9.79 3.23 0.65
CA TYR A 90 -9.72 2.93 2.07
C TYR A 90 -11.11 2.70 2.67
N VAL A 91 -12.06 3.60 2.45
CA VAL A 91 -13.41 3.50 3.00
C VAL A 91 -14.16 2.27 2.48
N ASN A 92 -14.08 1.99 1.17
CA ASN A 92 -14.67 0.81 0.56
C ASN A 92 -14.06 -0.49 1.11
N ALA A 93 -12.75 -0.52 1.35
CA ALA A 93 -12.05 -1.66 1.94
C ALA A 93 -12.38 -1.86 3.44
N MET A 94 -12.71 -0.79 4.16
CA MET A 94 -13.11 -0.84 5.57
C MET A 94 -14.58 -1.22 5.75
N ALA A 95 -15.46 -0.92 4.80
CA ALA A 95 -16.89 -1.22 4.85
C ALA A 95 -17.23 -2.68 5.26
N PRO A 96 -16.62 -3.74 4.67
CA PRO A 96 -16.90 -5.12 5.09
C PRO A 96 -16.34 -5.48 6.47
N LEU A 97 -15.46 -4.66 7.03
CA LEU A 97 -14.86 -4.87 8.35
C LEU A 97 -15.71 -4.24 9.47
N VAL A 98 -16.70 -3.39 9.16
CA VAL A 98 -17.55 -2.62 10.11
C VAL A 98 -18.09 -3.48 11.26
N GLY A 99 -18.67 -4.65 10.98
CA GLY A 99 -19.21 -5.53 12.02
C GLY A 99 -18.14 -6.13 12.96
N LYS A 100 -16.85 -6.04 12.57
CA LYS A 100 -15.68 -6.53 13.29
C LYS A 100 -14.87 -5.36 13.92
N MET A 101 -15.36 -4.12 13.84
CA MET A 101 -14.61 -2.87 14.06
C MET A 101 -14.59 -2.28 15.48
N ALA A 102 -15.08 -2.96 16.51
CA ALA A 102 -15.06 -2.39 17.88
C ALA A 102 -13.65 -1.97 18.35
N VAL A 103 -12.58 -2.52 17.73
CA VAL A 103 -11.18 -2.34 18.13
C VAL A 103 -10.22 -2.03 16.95
N LEU A 104 -10.66 -2.10 15.69
CA LEU A 104 -9.74 -1.97 14.54
C LEU A 104 -9.32 -0.51 14.33
N LYS A 105 -8.03 -0.23 14.54
CA LYS A 105 -7.35 1.05 14.24
C LYS A 105 -6.15 0.78 13.35
N PRO A 106 -6.35 0.57 12.04
CA PRO A 106 -5.23 0.27 11.15
C PRO A 106 -4.25 1.44 11.10
N ASN A 107 -2.98 1.17 11.36
CA ASN A 107 -1.90 2.13 11.22
C ASN A 107 -1.49 2.24 9.75
N VAL A 108 -2.07 3.21 9.03
CA VAL A 108 -1.84 3.43 7.60
C VAL A 108 -1.29 4.82 7.35
N ARG A 109 -0.21 4.91 6.57
CA ARG A 109 0.37 6.18 6.10
C ARG A 109 0.32 6.27 4.59
N PHE A 110 0.04 7.48 4.09
CA PHE A 110 -0.01 7.76 2.66
C PHE A 110 1.08 8.76 2.28
N TYR A 111 1.81 8.46 1.22
CA TYR A 111 2.83 9.34 0.66
C TYR A 111 2.70 9.37 -0.86
N ALA A 112 3.11 10.49 -1.45
CA ALA A 112 3.16 10.64 -2.90
C ALA A 112 4.54 11.10 -3.34
N ALA A 113 4.98 10.62 -4.50
CA ALA A 113 6.23 11.02 -5.14
C ALA A 113 6.00 11.37 -6.60
N GLU A 114 6.61 12.46 -7.06
CA GLU A 114 6.62 12.81 -8.48
C GLU A 114 7.48 11.83 -9.26
N LYS A 115 7.07 11.51 -10.48
CA LYS A 115 7.82 10.62 -11.42
C LYS A 115 8.12 9.23 -10.86
N TRP A 116 7.41 8.79 -9.83
CA TRP A 116 7.53 7.45 -9.28
C TRP A 116 6.85 6.45 -10.20
N HIS A 117 7.64 5.50 -10.73
CA HIS A 117 7.12 4.40 -11.57
C HIS A 117 7.41 3.00 -11.00
N ALA A 118 8.05 2.91 -9.83
CA ALA A 118 8.35 1.64 -9.18
C ALA A 118 7.07 0.95 -8.66
N LYS A 119 7.04 -0.37 -8.72
CA LYS A 119 5.87 -1.17 -8.36
C LYS A 119 6.31 -2.33 -7.50
N ALA A 120 5.83 -2.34 -6.26
CA ALA A 120 6.25 -3.33 -5.30
C ALA A 120 5.30 -3.44 -4.11
N ILE A 121 5.30 -4.60 -3.49
CA ILE A 121 4.78 -4.84 -2.15
C ILE A 121 5.90 -5.46 -1.35
N ALA A 122 6.41 -4.73 -0.37
CA ALA A 122 7.52 -5.17 0.47
C ALA A 122 7.08 -5.28 1.93
N ILE A 123 7.60 -6.28 2.65
CA ILE A 123 7.41 -6.39 4.09
C ILE A 123 8.75 -6.37 4.81
N THR A 124 8.81 -5.63 5.91
CA THR A 124 9.94 -5.62 6.84
C THR A 124 9.56 -6.32 8.14
N GLY A 125 10.56 -6.72 8.93
CA GLY A 125 10.35 -7.23 10.28
C GLY A 125 9.76 -6.19 11.25
N TYR A 126 9.62 -6.58 12.51
CA TYR A 126 9.05 -5.78 13.59
C TYR A 126 9.76 -4.42 13.76
N GLY A 127 9.02 -3.31 13.61
CA GLY A 127 9.55 -1.95 13.79
C GLY A 127 10.66 -1.57 12.81
N GLU A 128 10.94 -2.39 11.80
CA GLU A 128 12.10 -2.25 10.95
C GLU A 128 11.89 -1.25 9.79
N ARG A 129 13.01 -0.72 9.30
CA ARG A 129 13.03 0.23 8.18
C ARG A 129 12.97 -0.51 6.85
N PHE A 130 12.58 0.20 5.79
CA PHE A 130 12.55 -0.33 4.42
C PHE A 130 13.87 -0.97 3.98
N GLU A 131 15.02 -0.50 4.47
CA GLU A 131 16.34 -1.12 4.23
C GLU A 131 16.51 -2.55 4.76
N LYS A 132 15.59 -3.00 5.62
CA LYS A 132 15.59 -4.32 6.26
C LYS A 132 14.37 -5.15 5.83
N MET A 133 14.12 -5.21 4.53
CA MET A 133 13.04 -6.05 3.99
C MET A 133 13.33 -7.53 4.24
N GLU A 134 12.29 -8.25 4.66
CA GLU A 134 12.32 -9.71 4.81
C GLU A 134 11.76 -10.40 3.56
N ALA A 135 10.83 -9.75 2.87
CA ALA A 135 10.31 -10.25 1.60
C ALA A 135 9.77 -9.12 0.74
N ALA A 136 9.75 -9.33 -0.57
CA ALA A 136 9.17 -8.37 -1.51
C ALA A 136 8.59 -9.07 -2.74
N ILE A 137 7.49 -8.52 -3.24
CA ILE A 137 6.94 -8.75 -4.57
C ILE A 137 7.23 -7.49 -5.37
N PHE A 138 7.95 -7.56 -6.49
CA PHE A 138 8.23 -6.38 -7.31
C PHE A 138 8.30 -6.75 -8.80
N GLY A 139 7.90 -5.81 -9.67
CA GLY A 139 7.77 -6.09 -11.09
C GLY A 139 6.98 -5.04 -11.85
N SER A 140 6.13 -5.48 -12.77
CA SER A 140 5.31 -4.59 -13.61
C SER A 140 3.92 -4.30 -13.05
N THR A 141 3.46 -5.06 -12.04
CA THR A 141 2.08 -4.99 -11.56
C THR A 141 1.83 -3.75 -10.71
N ASN A 142 1.02 -2.81 -11.20
CA ASN A 142 0.49 -1.73 -10.36
C ASN A 142 -0.53 -2.28 -9.35
N PHE A 143 -0.75 -1.55 -8.26
CA PHE A 143 -1.88 -1.82 -7.37
C PHE A 143 -3.16 -1.21 -7.96
N SER A 144 -3.57 -1.67 -9.13
CA SER A 144 -4.75 -1.22 -9.86
C SER A 144 -5.56 -2.41 -10.35
N ASP A 145 -6.86 -2.24 -10.51
CA ASP A 145 -7.75 -3.33 -10.91
C ASP A 145 -7.30 -4.00 -12.22
N SER A 146 -6.99 -3.23 -13.26
CA SER A 146 -6.53 -3.74 -14.55
C SER A 146 -5.30 -4.66 -14.47
N ALA A 147 -4.38 -4.38 -13.55
CA ALA A 147 -3.12 -5.09 -13.36
C ALA A 147 -3.27 -6.27 -12.37
N ARG A 148 -4.03 -6.08 -11.29
CA ARG A 148 -4.24 -7.09 -10.24
C ARG A 148 -5.29 -8.11 -10.62
N HIS A 149 -6.40 -7.68 -11.21
CA HIS A 149 -7.61 -8.47 -11.39
C HIS A 149 -8.16 -8.47 -12.82
N GLY A 150 -7.81 -7.47 -13.62
CA GLY A 150 -8.27 -7.30 -14.99
C GLY A 150 -7.49 -8.10 -16.01
N SER A 151 -7.40 -7.53 -17.22
CA SER A 151 -6.95 -8.21 -18.43
C SER A 151 -5.46 -8.06 -18.73
N ASN A 152 -4.71 -7.29 -17.94
CA ASN A 152 -3.29 -7.09 -18.19
C ASN A 152 -2.51 -8.40 -17.98
N TYR A 153 -1.46 -8.55 -18.79
CA TYR A 153 -0.39 -9.50 -18.53
C TYR A 153 0.71 -8.76 -17.79
N GLU A 154 0.97 -9.16 -16.55
CA GLU A 154 2.03 -8.57 -15.72
C GLU A 154 3.00 -9.66 -15.30
N LEU A 155 4.20 -9.25 -14.91
CA LEU A 155 5.21 -10.16 -14.36
C LEU A 155 5.82 -9.53 -13.12
N ASP A 156 5.71 -10.23 -12.00
CA ASP A 156 6.44 -9.90 -10.79
C ASP A 156 7.45 -10.99 -10.43
N VAL A 157 8.35 -10.61 -9.54
CA VAL A 157 9.29 -11.47 -8.86
C VAL A 157 9.01 -11.37 -7.37
N TYR A 158 8.87 -12.53 -6.71
CA TYR A 158 8.83 -12.63 -5.27
C TYR A 158 10.18 -13.09 -4.75
N VAL A 159 10.70 -12.40 -3.74
CA VAL A 159 11.92 -12.75 -3.01
C VAL A 159 11.57 -12.83 -1.53
N ASP A 160 12.06 -13.87 -0.84
CA ASP A 160 11.94 -14.08 0.60
C ASP A 160 13.34 -14.28 1.16
N ASN A 161 13.65 -13.67 2.29
CA ASN A 161 14.99 -13.66 2.88
C ASN A 161 15.32 -15.00 3.55
N GLN A 162 15.43 -16.07 2.75
CA GLN A 162 15.71 -17.43 3.21
C GLN A 162 17.18 -17.82 3.03
N THR A 163 17.90 -17.12 2.15
CA THR A 163 19.32 -17.36 1.87
C THR A 163 20.09 -16.03 1.75
N ASP A 164 21.42 -16.07 1.87
CA ASP A 164 22.28 -14.87 1.72
C ASP A 164 22.12 -14.20 0.35
N GLN A 165 21.84 -14.99 -0.70
CA GLN A 165 21.59 -14.46 -2.04
C GLN A 165 20.29 -13.64 -2.09
N ASP A 166 19.27 -14.05 -1.34
CA ASP A 166 17.96 -13.40 -1.29
C ASP A 166 18.06 -12.10 -0.50
N ALA A 167 18.80 -12.14 0.62
CA ALA A 167 19.19 -10.97 1.38
C ALA A 167 19.88 -9.92 0.50
N LEU A 168 20.80 -10.37 -0.37
CA LEU A 168 21.52 -9.49 -1.29
C LEU A 168 20.59 -8.85 -2.34
N ILE A 169 19.66 -9.62 -2.92
CA ILE A 169 18.67 -9.10 -3.88
C ILE A 169 17.78 -8.05 -3.20
N LEU A 170 17.24 -8.37 -2.02
CA LEU A 170 16.39 -7.45 -1.24
C LEU A 170 17.16 -6.19 -0.84
N SER A 171 18.44 -6.31 -0.45
CA SER A 171 19.30 -5.17 -0.14
C SER A 171 19.51 -4.26 -1.35
N ASN A 172 19.80 -4.83 -2.53
CA ASN A 172 19.99 -4.07 -3.76
C ASN A 172 18.71 -3.37 -4.21
N PHE A 173 17.57 -4.08 -4.17
CA PHE A 173 16.26 -3.51 -4.41
C PHE A 173 15.96 -2.36 -3.44
N SER A 174 16.25 -2.55 -2.15
CA SER A 174 16.05 -1.50 -1.15
C SER A 174 16.87 -0.26 -1.44
N LYS A 175 18.17 -0.42 -1.74
CA LYS A 175 19.07 0.68 -2.10
C LYS A 175 18.57 1.46 -3.31
N ALA A 176 18.01 0.78 -4.31
CA ALA A 176 17.47 1.41 -5.51
C ALA A 176 16.21 2.25 -5.24
N ILE A 177 15.32 1.77 -4.36
CA ILE A 177 14.06 2.46 -4.05
C ILE A 177 14.20 3.50 -2.94
N HIS A 178 15.16 3.34 -2.03
CA HIS A 178 15.33 4.21 -0.86
C HIS A 178 15.38 5.72 -1.17
N PRO A 179 16.08 6.20 -2.22
CA PRO A 179 16.06 7.62 -2.60
C PRO A 179 14.66 8.12 -2.93
N LEU A 180 13.88 7.34 -3.68
CA LEU A 180 12.52 7.67 -4.07
C LEU A 180 11.58 7.69 -2.84
N TYR A 181 11.76 6.72 -1.94
CA TYR A 181 11.03 6.66 -0.67
C TYR A 181 11.32 7.89 0.20
N ARG A 182 12.61 8.26 0.33
CA ARG A 182 13.00 9.48 1.04
C ARG A 182 12.42 10.74 0.42
N GLU A 183 12.36 10.80 -0.90
CA GLU A 183 11.75 11.91 -1.62
C GLU A 183 10.25 12.02 -1.30
N ALA A 184 9.51 10.91 -1.40
CA ALA A 184 8.09 10.86 -1.05
C ALA A 184 7.81 11.36 0.39
N MET A 185 8.67 10.98 1.34
CA MET A 185 8.50 11.34 2.74
C MET A 185 8.95 12.76 3.09
N LYS A 186 10.05 13.25 2.52
CA LYS A 186 10.66 14.55 2.90
C LYS A 186 10.27 15.70 1.99
N LYS A 187 9.99 15.42 0.72
CA LYS A 187 9.86 16.41 -0.35
C LYS A 187 8.53 16.31 -1.10
N SER A 188 7.49 15.68 -0.52
CA SER A 188 6.15 15.71 -1.12
C SER A 188 5.79 17.15 -1.45
N LYS A 189 5.91 17.55 -2.73
CA LYS A 189 5.63 18.91 -3.18
C LYS A 189 4.17 19.28 -2.94
N ILE A 190 3.33 18.26 -2.79
CA ILE A 190 1.96 18.42 -2.34
C ILE A 190 1.97 18.50 -0.82
N LYS A 191 1.93 19.74 -0.35
CA LYS A 191 1.76 20.08 1.06
C LYS A 191 0.53 19.37 1.62
N ASP A 192 0.66 18.81 2.82
CA ASP A 192 -0.43 18.18 3.57
C ASP A 192 -1.14 17.00 2.87
N PHE A 193 -0.54 16.37 1.84
CA PHE A 193 -1.13 15.25 1.09
C PHE A 193 -1.80 14.17 1.97
N HIS A 194 -1.04 13.66 2.95
CA HIS A 194 -1.54 12.64 3.89
C HIS A 194 -2.67 13.16 4.79
N LYS A 195 -2.57 14.40 5.27
CA LYS A 195 -3.60 15.01 6.12
C LYS A 195 -4.91 15.14 5.36
N ASN A 196 -4.85 15.58 4.10
CA ASN A 196 -6.03 15.74 3.26
C ASN A 196 -6.72 14.40 2.99
N ILE A 197 -5.97 13.30 2.82
CA ILE A 197 -6.55 11.95 2.73
C ILE A 197 -7.30 11.61 4.01
N TYR A 198 -6.71 11.84 5.19
CA TYR A 198 -7.39 11.54 6.46
C TYR A 198 -8.64 12.39 6.69
N VAL A 199 -8.61 13.67 6.27
CA VAL A 199 -9.80 14.54 6.29
C VAL A 199 -10.89 13.95 5.39
N GLN A 200 -10.56 13.57 4.15
CA GLN A 200 -11.52 12.99 3.22
C GLN A 200 -12.07 11.63 3.70
N ILE A 201 -11.23 10.76 4.27
CA ILE A 201 -11.66 9.51 4.91
C ILE A 201 -12.67 9.82 6.02
N SER A 202 -12.37 10.78 6.89
CA SER A 202 -13.25 11.17 8.00
C SER A 202 -14.61 11.65 7.51
N GLN A 203 -14.64 12.48 6.46
CA GLN A 203 -15.86 12.97 5.84
C GLN A 203 -16.68 11.85 5.18
N LEU A 204 -16.02 10.96 4.42
CA LEU A 204 -16.67 9.82 3.77
C LEU A 204 -17.27 8.85 4.79
N ILE A 205 -16.57 8.60 5.91
CA ILE A 205 -17.06 7.76 7.01
C ILE A 205 -18.32 8.33 7.66
N GLN A 206 -18.36 9.65 7.89
CA GLN A 206 -19.51 10.33 8.51
C GLN A 206 -20.79 10.23 7.65
N ASN A 207 -20.64 10.09 6.33
CA ASN A 207 -21.76 10.01 5.39
C ASN A 207 -22.31 8.58 5.19
N ILE A 208 -21.81 7.58 5.93
CA ILE A 208 -22.31 6.20 5.84
C ILE A 208 -23.48 6.02 6.82
N PRO A 209 -24.73 5.79 6.33
CA PRO A 209 -25.95 5.89 7.13
C PRO A 209 -26.12 4.87 8.29
N ALA A 210 -25.14 4.01 8.56
CA ALA A 210 -25.22 2.99 9.62
C ALA A 210 -23.87 2.66 10.30
N GLY A 211 -22.91 3.59 10.32
CA GLY A 211 -21.78 3.55 11.25
C GLY A 211 -20.52 2.83 10.80
N LEU A 212 -19.53 3.59 10.34
CA LEU A 212 -18.12 3.28 10.61
C LEU A 212 -17.75 4.03 11.90
N PRO A 213 -17.24 3.37 12.96
CA PRO A 213 -16.85 4.07 14.19
C PRO A 213 -15.72 5.07 13.89
N THR A 214 -15.64 6.18 14.62
CA THR A 214 -14.53 7.17 14.51
C THR A 214 -13.13 6.53 14.69
N LYS A 215 -13.07 5.36 15.33
CA LYS A 215 -11.85 4.54 15.45
C LYS A 215 -11.37 3.92 14.11
N ALA A 216 -12.19 3.94 13.06
CA ALA A 216 -11.82 3.51 11.71
C ALA A 216 -10.94 4.52 10.97
N ILE A 217 -10.80 5.75 11.49
CA ILE A 217 -9.90 6.76 10.94
C ILE A 217 -8.47 6.32 11.26
N PRO A 218 -7.56 6.24 10.26
CA PRO A 218 -6.16 5.94 10.51
C PRO A 218 -5.55 6.92 11.53
N LEU A 219 -4.64 6.46 12.38
CA LEU A 219 -3.98 7.33 13.34
C LEU A 219 -3.18 8.42 12.60
N PRO A 220 -3.42 9.72 12.86
CA PRO A 220 -2.52 10.76 12.39
C PRO A 220 -1.15 10.59 13.06
N LEU A 221 -0.11 11.11 12.40
CA LEU A 221 1.29 11.05 12.83
C LEU A 221 1.45 11.22 14.36
N LYS A 222 2.06 10.24 15.04
CA LYS A 222 2.86 10.60 16.21
C LYS A 222 4.03 11.44 15.68
N SER A 223 4.15 12.69 16.14
CA SER A 223 5.35 13.47 15.88
C SER A 223 6.53 12.65 16.39
N THR A 224 7.36 12.17 15.48
CA THR A 224 8.71 11.76 15.86
C THR A 224 9.48 13.06 15.84
N ALA A 225 9.56 13.68 17.03
CA ALA A 225 10.60 14.64 17.33
C ALA A 225 11.96 13.95 17.22
#